data_AF-A0A7X3UXM0-F1
#
_entry.id   AF-A0A7X3UXM0-F1
#
_cell.length_a   1.000
_cell.length_b   1.000
_cell.length_c   1.000
_cell.angle_alpha   90.00
_cell.angle_beta   90.00
_cell.angle_gamma   90.00
#
_symmetry.space_group_name_H-M   'P 1'
#
loop_
_entity.id
_entity.type
_entity.pdbx_description
1 polymer ?
#
loop_
_entity_poly.entity_id
_entity_poly.type
_entity_poly.pdbx_seq_one_letter_code
_entity_poly.pdbx_strand_id
1 'polypeptide(L)'
;MRVRSVQRANGGEFHVANIWVVRAGKGGTYADEFEQIGIAAIGFGIEESVSGLKSRDAILSALTRQYPNMKNGRAVNWASQLHRFVHEIKQGDTILTPIQDTREIMIGTCAGPYRYEPDQDRELHHIRRVSWTTRISRDKLSVQARNSAGSTLTLFSMNQHRDEIEALASGKKVKPDPEGSDDGAGTQLFEEVRGQAEELISDKITHMDPFDFEELVAALLRAMGYFASRTAEGADRGVDVIAQSDALGLESPRIKVQVKQRSQRAGAVDLRNFIATLRGRDRGLFVSTGGFSREALYEAERVPSGVSVTTLTRDDFIKLLTDHYERLEPEARAMIPLRKVFIPID
;
A
#
# COMPACT_ATOMS: atom_id res chain seq x y z
N MET A 1 -54.22 -25.86 26.57
CA MET A 1 -53.29 -25.44 25.50
C MET A 1 -52.12 -24.73 26.17
N ARG A 2 -51.01 -25.45 26.41
CA ARG A 2 -49.83 -24.95 27.15
C ARG A 2 -48.82 -24.40 26.15
N VAL A 3 -48.45 -23.12 26.30
CA VAL A 3 -47.32 -22.50 25.60
C VAL A 3 -46.05 -23.03 26.27
N ARG A 4 -45.23 -23.79 25.55
CA ARG A 4 -43.87 -24.15 25.98
C ARG A 4 -42.91 -23.05 25.56
N SER A 5 -42.42 -22.34 26.57
CA SER A 5 -41.17 -21.62 26.55
C SER A 5 -40.03 -22.55 26.14
N VAL A 6 -39.21 -22.11 25.19
CA VAL A 6 -37.87 -22.65 24.99
C VAL A 6 -36.90 -21.48 25.19
N GLN A 7 -36.38 -21.38 26.41
CA GLN A 7 -35.13 -20.70 26.68
C GLN A 7 -34.03 -21.41 25.88
N ARG A 8 -33.25 -20.67 25.11
CA ARG A 8 -31.91 -21.09 24.70
C ARG A 8 -30.89 -20.17 25.35
N ALA A 9 -30.18 -20.73 26.32
CA ALA A 9 -28.95 -20.19 26.88
C ALA A 9 -27.77 -20.69 26.04
N ASN A 10 -26.95 -19.75 25.57
CA ASN A 10 -25.47 -19.80 25.51
C ASN A 10 -24.98 -18.75 24.50
N GLY A 11 -24.65 -17.57 25.00
CA GLY A 11 -23.91 -16.55 24.27
C GLY A 11 -22.43 -16.89 24.22
N GLY A 12 -22.05 -17.83 23.35
CA GLY A 12 -20.68 -17.92 22.85
C GLY A 12 -20.61 -17.09 21.57
N GLU A 13 -19.73 -16.10 21.51
CA GLU A 13 -19.42 -15.41 20.25
C GLU A 13 -19.02 -16.46 19.20
N PHE A 14 -19.76 -16.54 18.10
CA PHE A 14 -19.39 -17.38 16.97
C PHE A 14 -18.12 -16.80 16.34
N HIS A 15 -16.96 -17.34 16.69
CA HIS A 15 -15.73 -17.02 16.00
C HIS A 15 -15.77 -17.66 14.60
N VAL A 16 -16.05 -16.86 13.59
CA VAL A 16 -15.93 -17.29 12.19
C VAL A 16 -14.44 -17.48 11.89
N ALA A 17 -14.02 -18.74 11.71
CA ALA A 17 -12.61 -19.10 11.52
C ALA A 17 -12.04 -18.48 10.25
N ASN A 18 -11.01 -17.64 10.32
CA ASN A 18 -10.48 -16.95 9.14
C ASN A 18 -9.80 -17.92 8.16
N ILE A 19 -9.63 -17.48 6.92
CA ILE A 19 -8.87 -18.18 5.89
C ILE A 19 -7.65 -17.36 5.54
N TRP A 20 -6.48 -17.95 5.69
CA TRP A 20 -5.19 -17.32 5.47
C TRP A 20 -4.40 -18.06 4.41
N VAL A 21 -3.80 -17.34 3.49
CA VAL A 21 -2.73 -17.88 2.64
C VAL A 21 -1.41 -17.68 3.36
N VAL A 22 -0.63 -18.75 3.53
CA VAL A 22 0.75 -18.71 4.01
C VAL A 22 1.63 -19.36 2.95
N ARG A 23 2.50 -18.60 2.29
CA ARG A 23 3.40 -19.15 1.27
C ARG A 23 4.61 -19.84 1.90
N ALA A 24 4.89 -21.05 1.43
CA ALA A 24 6.05 -21.84 1.84
C ALA A 24 7.32 -21.44 1.07
N GLY A 25 7.76 -20.20 1.24
CA GLY A 25 8.92 -19.65 0.52
C GLY A 25 8.65 -19.36 -0.96
N LYS A 26 9.71 -19.00 -1.69
CA LYS A 26 9.62 -18.60 -3.11
C LYS A 26 9.16 -19.78 -3.97
N GLY A 27 8.02 -19.67 -4.63
CA GLY A 27 7.46 -20.75 -5.46
C GLY A 27 6.87 -21.94 -4.68
N GLY A 28 6.92 -21.91 -3.35
CA GLY A 28 6.48 -23.04 -2.51
C GLY A 28 7.57 -24.05 -2.18
N THR A 29 8.85 -23.67 -2.23
CA THR A 29 10.01 -24.54 -1.92
C THR A 29 9.86 -25.38 -0.66
N TYR A 30 9.20 -24.87 0.40
CA TYR A 30 9.05 -25.55 1.68
C TYR A 30 7.71 -26.29 1.84
N ALA A 31 6.88 -26.39 0.80
CA ALA A 31 5.52 -26.90 0.90
C ALA A 31 5.46 -28.38 1.32
N ASP A 32 6.31 -29.22 0.74
CA ASP A 32 6.38 -30.65 1.09
C ASP A 32 6.88 -30.85 2.54
N GLU A 33 7.85 -30.04 2.96
CA GLU A 33 8.31 -30.03 4.35
C GLU A 33 7.19 -29.63 5.30
N PHE A 34 6.47 -28.55 5.00
CA PHE A 34 5.31 -28.07 5.76
C PHE A 34 4.26 -29.16 5.92
N GLU A 35 3.98 -29.91 4.86
CA GLU A 35 3.04 -31.03 4.89
C GLU A 35 3.55 -32.16 5.80
N GLN A 36 4.80 -32.59 5.59
CA GLN A 36 5.39 -33.73 6.26
C GLN A 36 5.49 -33.54 7.78
N ILE A 37 5.85 -32.33 8.23
CA ILE A 37 6.03 -32.04 9.67
C ILE A 37 4.82 -31.33 10.29
N GLY A 38 3.79 -31.01 9.50
CA GLY A 38 2.51 -30.46 9.97
C GLY A 38 2.62 -29.01 10.47
N ILE A 39 3.26 -28.14 9.69
CA ILE A 39 3.41 -26.72 10.04
C ILE A 39 3.12 -25.78 8.87
N ALA A 40 2.93 -24.50 9.20
CA ALA A 40 3.17 -23.39 8.30
C ALA A 40 4.17 -22.44 8.97
N ALA A 41 5.11 -21.89 8.20
CA ALA A 41 6.15 -21.03 8.72
C ALA A 41 6.39 -19.79 7.83
N ILE A 42 6.84 -18.71 8.45
CA ILE A 42 7.28 -17.49 7.76
C ILE A 42 8.65 -17.07 8.28
N GLY A 43 9.37 -16.35 7.42
CA GLY A 43 10.64 -15.71 7.72
C GLY A 43 10.59 -14.28 7.22
N PHE A 44 11.18 -13.36 7.98
CA PHE A 44 11.26 -11.93 7.65
C PHE A 44 12.50 -11.33 8.31
N GLY A 45 13.61 -12.06 8.29
CA GLY A 45 14.91 -11.64 8.84
C GLY A 45 14.97 -11.48 10.37
N ILE A 46 13.85 -11.49 11.08
CA ILE A 46 13.88 -11.36 12.53
C ILE A 46 14.29 -12.69 13.19
N GLU A 47 15.44 -12.67 13.86
CA GLU A 47 16.06 -13.83 14.52
C GLU A 47 15.69 -13.90 16.00
N GLU A 48 14.53 -13.32 16.36
CA GLU A 48 13.98 -13.35 17.70
C GLU A 48 12.46 -13.55 17.70
N SER A 49 11.93 -14.02 18.84
CA SER A 49 10.49 -14.16 19.00
C SER A 49 9.79 -12.80 19.09
N VAL A 50 8.79 -12.60 18.23
CA VAL A 50 7.96 -11.37 18.24
C VAL A 50 6.64 -11.52 19.03
N SER A 51 6.45 -12.61 19.76
CA SER A 51 5.21 -12.85 20.55
C SER A 51 4.91 -11.78 21.61
N GLY A 52 5.97 -11.14 22.13
CA GLY A 52 5.88 -10.03 23.08
C GLY A 52 5.46 -8.69 22.46
N LEU A 53 5.62 -8.53 21.14
CA LEU A 53 5.38 -7.27 20.43
C LEU A 53 3.93 -7.21 19.95
N LYS A 54 3.05 -6.58 20.73
CA LYS A 54 1.58 -6.63 20.53
C LYS A 54 1.03 -5.79 19.37
N SER A 55 1.79 -4.82 18.88
CA SER A 55 1.36 -3.96 17.78
C SER A 55 2.29 -4.09 16.57
N ARG A 56 1.74 -3.80 15.39
CA ARG A 56 2.51 -3.68 14.15
C ARG A 56 3.69 -2.73 14.32
N ASP A 57 3.47 -1.58 14.97
CA ASP A 57 4.50 -0.55 15.15
C ASP A 57 5.62 -1.00 16.11
N ALA A 58 5.31 -1.87 17.08
CA ALA A 58 6.32 -2.48 17.94
C ALA A 58 7.20 -3.47 17.16
N ILE A 59 6.61 -4.27 16.26
CA ILE A 59 7.36 -5.17 15.36
C ILE A 59 8.19 -4.35 14.36
N LEU A 60 7.63 -3.29 13.79
CA LEU A 60 8.34 -2.37 12.91
C LEU A 60 9.57 -1.77 13.61
N SER A 61 9.40 -1.33 14.86
CA SER A 61 10.52 -0.77 15.65
C SER A 61 11.63 -1.80 15.90
N ALA A 62 11.28 -3.07 16.13
CA ALA A 62 12.24 -4.16 16.28
C ALA A 62 13.00 -4.43 14.96
N LEU A 63 12.28 -4.54 13.84
CA LEU A 63 12.87 -4.73 12.52
C LEU A 63 13.82 -3.59 12.13
N THR A 64 13.42 -2.34 12.37
CA THR A 64 14.26 -1.17 12.06
C THR A 64 15.50 -1.11 12.95
N ARG A 65 15.43 -1.61 14.20
CA ARG A 65 16.59 -1.71 15.09
C ARG A 65 17.58 -2.77 14.62
N GLN A 66 17.09 -3.94 14.22
CA GLN A 66 17.92 -5.03 13.71
C GLN A 66 18.52 -4.70 12.35
N TYR A 67 17.77 -3.98 11.51
CA TYR A 67 18.19 -3.56 10.17
C TYR A 67 18.08 -2.04 9.97
N PRO A 68 19.02 -1.24 10.51
CA PRO A 68 18.97 0.23 10.44
C PRO A 68 18.95 0.80 9.01
N ASN A 69 19.48 0.05 8.04
CA ASN A 69 19.57 0.45 6.64
C ASN A 69 18.44 -0.15 5.77
N MET A 70 17.44 -0.81 6.36
CA MET A 70 16.32 -1.37 5.61
C MET A 70 15.41 -0.24 5.09
N LYS A 71 14.94 -0.38 3.84
CA LYS A 71 13.92 0.53 3.29
C LYS A 71 12.64 0.46 4.12
N ASN A 72 12.11 1.62 4.53
CA ASN A 72 10.92 1.74 5.38
C ASN A 72 9.73 0.89 4.91
N GLY A 73 9.33 1.01 3.63
CA GLY A 73 8.22 0.22 3.08
C GLY A 73 8.41 -1.32 3.17
N ARG A 74 9.66 -1.81 3.10
CA ARG A 74 9.94 -3.25 3.32
C ARG A 74 9.72 -3.63 4.79
N ALA A 75 10.21 -2.80 5.71
CA ALA A 75 10.05 -3.02 7.14
C ALA A 75 8.57 -2.97 7.57
N VAL A 76 7.80 -2.02 7.04
CA VAL A 76 6.34 -1.90 7.28
C VAL A 76 5.61 -3.14 6.76
N ASN A 77 5.92 -3.60 5.55
CA ASN A 77 5.32 -4.79 4.97
C ASN A 77 5.62 -6.06 5.79
N TRP A 78 6.89 -6.25 6.17
CA TRP A 78 7.31 -7.37 7.01
C TRP A 78 6.64 -7.32 8.40
N ALA A 79 6.58 -6.14 9.02
CA ALA A 79 5.91 -5.94 10.30
C ALA A 79 4.41 -6.30 10.23
N SER A 80 3.72 -5.92 9.15
CA SER A 80 2.31 -6.26 8.94
C SER A 80 2.10 -7.77 8.78
N GLN A 81 2.95 -8.46 8.02
CA GLN A 81 2.84 -9.91 7.83
C GLN A 81 3.18 -10.68 9.12
N LEU A 82 4.24 -10.29 9.83
CA LEU A 82 4.57 -10.86 11.14
C LEU A 82 3.44 -10.65 12.14
N HIS A 83 2.89 -9.42 12.23
CA HIS A 83 1.81 -9.10 13.16
C HIS A 83 0.59 -9.98 12.94
N ARG A 84 0.13 -10.11 11.67
CA ARG A 84 -1.01 -10.98 11.32
C ARG A 84 -0.73 -12.44 11.68
N PHE A 85 0.44 -12.96 11.33
CA PHE A 85 0.81 -14.35 11.61
C PHE A 85 0.83 -14.69 13.11
N VAL A 86 1.32 -13.75 13.91
CA VAL A 86 1.57 -13.93 15.35
C VAL A 86 0.30 -13.68 16.15
N HIS A 87 -0.47 -12.65 15.82
CA HIS A 87 -1.58 -12.17 16.66
C HIS A 87 -2.97 -12.35 16.06
N GLU A 88 -3.10 -12.42 14.74
CA GLU A 88 -4.43 -12.52 14.08
C GLU A 88 -4.80 -13.95 13.71
N ILE A 89 -3.84 -14.77 13.26
CA ILE A 89 -4.09 -16.20 13.01
C ILE A 89 -4.42 -16.89 14.34
N LYS A 90 -5.56 -17.57 14.38
CA LYS A 90 -6.01 -18.32 15.56
C LYS A 90 -6.15 -19.81 15.26
N GLN A 91 -6.21 -20.61 16.32
CA GLN A 91 -6.51 -22.02 16.20
C GLN A 91 -7.92 -22.18 15.61
N GLY A 92 -8.07 -23.10 14.65
CA GLY A 92 -9.29 -23.31 13.90
C GLY A 92 -9.36 -22.55 12.57
N ASP A 93 -8.51 -21.55 12.35
CA ASP A 93 -8.42 -20.85 11.06
C ASP A 93 -7.92 -21.81 9.95
N THR A 94 -8.41 -21.63 8.73
CA THR A 94 -7.96 -22.38 7.56
C THR A 94 -6.68 -21.76 7.01
N ILE A 95 -5.68 -22.59 6.74
CA ILE A 95 -4.41 -22.22 6.13
C ILE A 95 -4.33 -22.80 4.73
N LEU A 96 -4.00 -21.94 3.76
CA LEU A 96 -3.77 -22.28 2.37
C LEU A 96 -2.29 -22.09 2.03
N THR A 97 -1.65 -23.07 1.40
CA THR A 97 -0.29 -22.94 0.87
C THR A 97 -0.27 -23.25 -0.62
N PRO A 98 -0.18 -22.23 -1.50
CA PRO A 98 -0.03 -22.44 -2.93
C PRO A 98 1.36 -22.94 -3.29
N ILE A 99 1.42 -23.96 -4.16
CA ILE A 99 2.64 -24.55 -4.73
C ILE A 99 2.69 -24.16 -6.19
N GLN A 100 3.70 -23.36 -6.58
CA GLN A 100 3.74 -22.78 -7.91
C GLN A 100 4.09 -23.83 -8.98
N ASP A 101 5.03 -24.72 -8.67
CA ASP A 101 5.57 -25.70 -9.60
C ASP A 101 4.53 -26.75 -10.00
N THR A 102 3.74 -27.25 -9.04
CA THR A 102 2.69 -28.24 -9.29
C THR A 102 1.32 -27.61 -9.59
N ARG A 103 1.18 -26.29 -9.45
CA ARG A 103 -0.10 -25.56 -9.50
C ARG A 103 -1.14 -26.14 -8.54
N GLU A 104 -0.71 -26.53 -7.35
CA GLU A 104 -1.57 -27.06 -6.30
C GLU A 104 -1.74 -26.04 -5.17
N ILE A 105 -2.77 -26.25 -4.34
CA ILE A 105 -2.95 -25.55 -3.07
C ILE A 105 -3.16 -26.62 -2.00
N MET A 106 -2.29 -26.59 -0.99
CA MET A 106 -2.50 -27.33 0.24
C MET A 106 -3.51 -26.59 1.11
N ILE A 107 -4.45 -27.33 1.69
CA ILE A 107 -5.45 -26.83 2.62
C ILE A 107 -5.27 -27.54 3.95
N GLY A 108 -5.23 -26.79 5.03
CA GLY A 108 -5.15 -27.33 6.38
C GLY A 108 -5.80 -26.41 7.40
N THR A 109 -5.90 -26.87 8.64
CA THR A 109 -6.43 -26.08 9.74
C THR A 109 -5.32 -25.76 10.73
N CYS A 110 -5.23 -24.50 11.16
CA CYS A 110 -4.32 -24.05 12.20
C CYS A 110 -4.62 -24.81 13.51
N ALA A 111 -3.70 -25.66 13.91
CA ALA A 111 -3.87 -26.63 15.00
C ALA A 111 -3.23 -26.17 16.31
N GLY A 112 -2.54 -25.03 16.34
CA GLY A 112 -1.90 -24.57 17.57
C GLY A 112 -1.47 -23.10 17.58
N PRO A 113 -0.99 -22.62 18.74
CA PRO A 113 -0.51 -21.26 18.89
C PRO A 113 0.77 -21.02 18.09
N TYR A 114 1.10 -19.75 17.91
CA TYR A 114 2.40 -19.30 17.40
C TYR A 114 3.53 -19.86 18.27
N ARG A 115 4.61 -20.30 17.62
CA ARG A 115 5.89 -20.63 18.25
C ARG A 115 7.03 -19.99 17.47
N TYR A 116 8.09 -19.66 18.20
CA TYR A 116 9.37 -19.30 17.63
C TYR A 116 10.31 -20.47 17.86
N GLU A 117 10.87 -21.03 16.79
CA GLU A 117 11.81 -22.14 16.87
C GLU A 117 13.11 -21.70 16.18
N PRO A 118 14.13 -21.26 16.94
CA PRO A 118 15.42 -20.90 16.39
C PRO A 118 16.13 -22.17 15.96
N ASP A 119 16.32 -22.33 14.66
CA ASP A 119 16.99 -23.48 14.05
C ASP A 119 18.03 -22.94 13.07
N GLN A 120 19.30 -23.31 13.28
CA GLN A 120 20.41 -22.78 12.47
C GLN A 120 20.33 -23.23 11.00
N ASP A 121 19.59 -24.31 10.72
CA ASP A 121 19.47 -24.89 9.38
C ASP A 121 18.19 -24.44 8.63
N ARG A 122 17.30 -23.63 9.26
CA ARG A 122 16.01 -23.24 8.67
C ARG A 122 15.82 -21.72 8.64
N GLU A 123 15.52 -21.16 7.48
CA GLU A 123 15.29 -19.71 7.32
C GLU A 123 13.94 -19.21 7.89
N LEU A 124 13.01 -20.10 8.21
CA LEU A 124 11.63 -19.79 8.62
C LEU A 124 11.38 -20.15 10.09
N HIS A 125 11.73 -19.25 11.00
CA HIS A 125 11.69 -19.49 12.44
C HIS A 125 10.32 -19.28 13.11
N HIS A 126 9.38 -18.62 12.44
CA HIS A 126 8.04 -18.34 13.00
C HIS A 126 7.05 -19.38 12.53
N ILE A 127 6.54 -20.19 13.46
CA ILE A 127 5.85 -21.43 13.14
C ILE A 127 4.44 -21.45 13.74
N ARG A 128 3.50 -21.99 12.96
CA ARG A 128 2.17 -22.45 13.39
C ARG A 128 2.03 -23.92 13.08
N ARG A 129 1.51 -24.72 14.02
CA ARG A 129 1.11 -26.09 13.70
C ARG A 129 -0.11 -26.08 12.81
N VAL A 130 -0.11 -26.91 11.78
CA VAL A 130 -1.21 -27.03 10.82
C VAL A 130 -1.51 -28.49 10.60
N SER A 131 -2.79 -28.86 10.74
CA SER A 131 -3.29 -30.16 10.33
C SER A 131 -3.70 -30.07 8.86
N TRP A 132 -2.80 -30.46 7.96
CA TRP A 132 -3.07 -30.52 6.52
C TRP A 132 -4.10 -31.60 6.21
N THR A 133 -5.10 -31.27 5.39
CA THR A 133 -6.24 -32.16 5.10
C THR A 133 -6.28 -32.59 3.65
N THR A 134 -5.95 -31.71 2.70
CA THR A 134 -6.03 -32.04 1.28
C THR A 134 -5.12 -31.15 0.42
N ARG A 135 -4.78 -31.66 -0.77
CA ARG A 135 -4.21 -30.89 -1.87
C ARG A 135 -5.24 -30.79 -2.99
N ILE A 136 -5.47 -29.58 -3.49
CA ILE A 136 -6.34 -29.34 -4.64
C ILE A 136 -5.55 -28.74 -5.79
N SER A 137 -5.89 -29.10 -7.02
CA SER A 137 -5.41 -28.36 -8.19
C SER A 137 -5.98 -26.94 -8.15
N ARG A 138 -5.13 -25.95 -8.41
CA ARG A 138 -5.52 -24.53 -8.53
C ARG A 138 -6.58 -24.31 -9.62
N ASP A 139 -6.69 -25.22 -10.58
CA ASP A 139 -7.69 -25.14 -11.64
C ASP A 139 -9.10 -25.53 -11.17
N LYS A 140 -9.24 -26.13 -9.98
CA LYS A 140 -10.52 -26.35 -9.31
C LYS A 140 -11.09 -25.10 -8.66
N LEU A 141 -10.24 -24.09 -8.41
CA LEU A 141 -10.72 -22.79 -7.96
C LEU A 141 -11.41 -22.07 -9.11
N SER A 142 -12.44 -21.31 -8.76
CA SER A 142 -12.98 -20.22 -9.55
C SER A 142 -11.85 -19.31 -10.02
N VAL A 143 -12.09 -18.59 -11.12
CA VAL A 143 -11.13 -17.60 -11.62
C VAL A 143 -10.81 -16.57 -10.52
N GLN A 144 -11.83 -16.18 -9.75
CA GLN A 144 -11.71 -15.21 -8.65
C GLN A 144 -10.80 -15.72 -7.52
N ALA A 145 -11.08 -16.88 -6.93
CA ALA A 145 -10.25 -17.44 -5.86
C ALA A 145 -8.83 -17.80 -6.35
N ARG A 146 -8.71 -18.22 -7.61
CA ARG A 146 -7.42 -18.49 -8.27
C ARG A 146 -6.56 -17.25 -8.38
N ASN A 147 -7.15 -16.11 -8.72
CA ASN A 147 -6.45 -14.83 -8.83
C ASN A 147 -5.99 -14.34 -7.46
N SER A 148 -6.85 -14.37 -6.45
CA SER A 148 -6.49 -14.04 -5.06
C SER A 148 -5.36 -14.93 -4.53
N ALA A 149 -5.42 -16.25 -4.74
CA ALA A 149 -4.35 -17.19 -4.39
C ALA A 149 -3.03 -16.95 -5.15
N GLY A 150 -3.04 -16.13 -6.21
CA GLY A 150 -1.88 -15.76 -7.02
C GLY A 150 -1.06 -14.59 -6.48
N SER A 151 -1.50 -13.88 -5.43
CA SER A 151 -0.79 -12.73 -4.85
C SER A 151 0.64 -13.08 -4.43
N THR A 152 1.61 -12.19 -4.67
CA THR A 152 3.02 -12.42 -4.30
C THR A 152 3.30 -12.24 -2.80
N LEU A 153 2.33 -11.79 -2.01
CA LEU A 153 2.47 -11.68 -0.56
C LEU A 153 2.58 -13.07 0.08
N THR A 154 3.42 -13.18 1.12
CA THR A 154 3.59 -14.43 1.88
C THR A 154 2.37 -14.71 2.74
N LEU A 155 1.77 -13.67 3.35
CA LEU A 155 0.59 -13.78 4.20
C LEU A 155 -0.49 -12.75 3.84
N PHE A 156 -1.70 -13.24 3.60
CA PHE A 156 -2.91 -12.44 3.39
C PHE A 156 -4.17 -13.28 3.67
N SER A 157 -5.32 -12.64 3.84
CA SER A 157 -6.60 -13.33 4.06
C SER A 157 -7.32 -13.63 2.74
N MET A 158 -8.10 -14.71 2.72
CA MET A 158 -9.00 -15.09 1.61
C MET A 158 -10.43 -15.31 2.12
N ASN A 159 -10.83 -14.57 3.15
CA ASN A 159 -12.14 -14.70 3.78
C ASN A 159 -13.32 -14.52 2.80
N GLN A 160 -13.15 -13.72 1.75
CA GLN A 160 -14.17 -13.51 0.73
C GLN A 160 -14.52 -14.77 -0.08
N HIS A 161 -13.62 -15.76 -0.11
CA HIS A 161 -13.78 -17.00 -0.88
C HIS A 161 -14.11 -18.19 0.03
N ARG A 162 -14.64 -17.92 1.23
CA ARG A 162 -14.87 -18.92 2.28
C ARG A 162 -15.64 -20.12 1.80
N ASP A 163 -16.83 -19.88 1.27
CA ASP A 163 -17.77 -20.95 0.93
C ASP A 163 -17.16 -21.89 -0.12
N GLU A 164 -16.44 -21.32 -1.09
CA GLU A 164 -15.71 -22.07 -2.10
C GLU A 164 -14.57 -22.92 -1.49
N ILE A 165 -13.74 -22.32 -0.65
CA ILE A 165 -12.59 -22.98 -0.05
C ILE A 165 -13.05 -24.09 0.91
N GLU A 166 -14.09 -23.85 1.71
CA GLU A 166 -14.68 -24.85 2.60
C GLU A 166 -15.35 -26.00 1.80
N ALA A 167 -15.99 -25.69 0.67
CA ALA A 167 -16.54 -26.71 -0.22
C ALA A 167 -15.44 -27.57 -0.85
N LEU A 168 -14.34 -26.97 -1.32
CA LEU A 168 -13.21 -27.69 -1.88
C LEU A 168 -12.46 -28.51 -0.82
N ALA A 169 -12.31 -27.96 0.40
CA ALA A 169 -11.70 -28.65 1.54
C ALA A 169 -12.50 -29.90 1.96
N SER A 170 -13.84 -29.84 1.83
CA SER A 170 -14.74 -30.96 2.11
C SER A 170 -14.92 -31.94 0.94
N GLY A 171 -14.20 -31.73 -0.18
CA GLY A 171 -14.27 -32.59 -1.36
C GLY A 171 -15.57 -32.44 -2.17
N LYS A 172 -16.40 -31.44 -1.88
CA LYS A 172 -17.58 -31.14 -2.69
C LYS A 172 -17.14 -30.54 -4.02
N LYS A 173 -17.76 -30.99 -5.12
CA LYS A 173 -17.58 -30.36 -6.44
C LYS A 173 -18.26 -29.00 -6.42
N VAL A 174 -17.46 -27.94 -6.31
CA VAL A 174 -17.89 -26.60 -6.70
C VAL A 174 -17.94 -26.58 -8.21
N LYS A 175 -19.10 -26.29 -8.82
CA LYS A 175 -19.13 -25.91 -10.23
C LYS A 175 -18.42 -24.55 -10.32
N PRO A 176 -17.42 -24.36 -11.17
CA PRO A 176 -16.92 -23.02 -11.44
C PRO A 176 -18.11 -22.25 -12.02
N ASP A 177 -18.71 -21.38 -11.22
CA ASP A 177 -19.80 -20.52 -11.71
C ASP A 177 -19.17 -19.51 -12.67
N PRO A 178 -19.59 -19.46 -13.95
CA PRO A 178 -19.40 -18.28 -14.74
C PRO A 178 -20.46 -17.27 -14.28
N GLU A 179 -20.02 -16.06 -13.90
CA GLU A 179 -20.88 -14.93 -13.53
C GLU A 179 -21.43 -14.97 -12.09
N GLY A 180 -20.53 -14.71 -11.13
CA GLY A 180 -20.90 -14.04 -9.87
C GLY A 180 -20.23 -12.67 -9.84
N SER A 181 -21.02 -11.60 -9.96
CA SER A 181 -20.61 -10.19 -9.79
C SER A 181 -19.59 -10.02 -8.63
N ASP A 182 -18.36 -9.51 -8.77
CA ASP A 182 -17.76 -8.66 -9.81
C ASP A 182 -17.42 -7.26 -9.29
N ASP A 183 -18.23 -6.72 -8.39
CA ASP A 183 -18.16 -5.26 -8.21
C ASP A 183 -17.07 -4.83 -7.20
N GLY A 184 -16.19 -5.73 -6.72
CA GLY A 184 -15.33 -5.40 -5.57
C GLY A 184 -13.99 -6.07 -5.41
N ALA A 185 -13.70 -7.26 -5.94
CA ALA A 185 -12.45 -7.97 -5.61
C ALA A 185 -11.25 -7.39 -6.38
N GLY A 186 -11.40 -7.17 -7.70
CA GLY A 186 -10.43 -6.42 -8.50
C GLY A 186 -10.25 -5.00 -7.97
N THR A 187 -11.36 -4.35 -7.61
CA THR A 187 -11.38 -3.01 -7.01
C THR A 187 -10.64 -2.96 -5.68
N GLN A 188 -10.84 -3.92 -4.78
CA GLN A 188 -10.15 -3.98 -3.48
C GLN A 188 -8.65 -4.21 -3.65
N LEU A 189 -8.25 -5.17 -4.49
CA LEU A 189 -6.83 -5.39 -4.79
C LEU A 189 -6.20 -4.16 -5.44
N PHE A 190 -6.94 -3.50 -6.33
CA PHE A 190 -6.52 -2.25 -6.96
C PHE A 190 -6.29 -1.16 -5.91
N GLU A 191 -7.23 -0.93 -5.00
CA GLU A 191 -7.10 0.07 -3.93
C GLU A 191 -5.97 -0.27 -2.95
N GLU A 192 -5.76 -1.55 -2.61
CA GLU A 192 -4.63 -1.97 -1.76
C GLU A 192 -3.27 -1.74 -2.42
N VAL A 193 -3.11 -2.17 -3.67
CA VAL A 193 -1.88 -1.98 -4.45
C VAL A 193 -1.63 -0.49 -4.68
N ARG A 194 -2.69 0.27 -4.97
CA ARG A 194 -2.63 1.72 -5.12
C ARG A 194 -2.17 2.39 -3.83
N GLY A 195 -2.78 2.08 -2.69
CA GLY A 195 -2.39 2.67 -1.41
C GLY A 195 -0.93 2.38 -1.04
N GLN A 196 -0.46 1.15 -1.25
CA GLN A 196 0.96 0.81 -1.05
C GLN A 196 1.89 1.54 -2.02
N ALA A 197 1.49 1.68 -3.28
CA ALA A 197 2.27 2.43 -4.26
C ALA A 197 2.35 3.91 -3.89
N GLU A 198 1.24 4.53 -3.51
CA GLU A 198 1.17 5.93 -3.06
C GLU A 198 2.08 6.17 -1.83
N GLU A 199 2.10 5.25 -0.86
CA GLU A 199 3.00 5.32 0.30
C GLU A 199 4.49 5.24 -0.12
N LEU A 200 4.85 4.32 -1.02
CA LEU A 200 6.22 4.19 -1.52
C LEU A 200 6.67 5.40 -2.35
N ILE A 201 5.77 5.99 -3.12
CA ILE A 201 6.02 7.24 -3.88
C ILE A 201 6.21 8.40 -2.91
N SER A 202 5.36 8.48 -1.88
CA SER A 202 5.42 9.48 -0.81
C SER A 202 6.75 9.43 -0.07
N ASP A 203 7.23 8.24 0.28
CA ASP A 203 8.53 8.01 0.88
C ASP A 203 9.66 8.50 -0.04
N LYS A 204 9.61 8.18 -1.34
CA LYS A 204 10.60 8.66 -2.33
C LYS A 204 10.64 10.19 -2.41
N ILE A 205 9.49 10.85 -2.49
CA ILE A 205 9.39 12.32 -2.56
C ILE A 205 9.96 12.96 -1.28
N THR A 206 9.69 12.37 -0.12
CA THR A 206 10.14 12.90 1.18
C THR A 206 11.65 12.88 1.34
N HIS A 207 12.33 11.93 0.70
CA HIS A 207 13.78 11.79 0.73
C HIS A 207 14.47 12.34 -0.53
N MET A 208 13.72 12.96 -1.44
CA MET A 208 14.25 13.60 -2.64
C MET A 208 14.95 14.91 -2.28
N ASP A 209 16.02 15.23 -3.00
CA ASP A 209 16.67 16.54 -2.87
C ASP A 209 15.66 17.66 -3.20
N PRO A 210 15.64 18.77 -2.44
CA PRO A 210 14.70 19.86 -2.70
C PRO A 210 14.75 20.42 -4.13
N PHE A 211 15.93 20.50 -4.75
CA PHE A 211 16.08 21.00 -6.12
C PHE A 211 15.59 19.99 -7.16
N ASP A 212 15.83 18.70 -6.94
CA ASP A 212 15.26 17.64 -7.77
C ASP A 212 13.72 17.65 -7.68
N PHE A 213 13.17 17.91 -6.50
CA PHE A 213 11.72 17.99 -6.32
C PHE A 213 11.12 19.23 -7.01
N GLU A 214 11.80 20.38 -6.97
CA GLU A 214 11.42 21.55 -7.78
C GLU A 214 11.40 21.24 -9.28
N GLU A 215 12.41 20.51 -9.79
CA GLU A 215 12.45 20.12 -11.20
C GLU A 215 11.34 19.13 -11.53
N LEU A 216 11.05 18.19 -10.62
CA LEU A 216 9.95 17.26 -10.80
C LEU A 216 8.58 17.99 -10.83
N VAL A 217 8.41 19.05 -10.03
CA VAL A 217 7.22 19.92 -10.10
C VAL A 217 7.13 20.63 -11.45
N ALA A 218 8.24 21.17 -11.96
CA ALA A 218 8.27 21.78 -13.29
C ALA A 218 7.94 20.77 -14.39
N ALA A 219 8.53 19.57 -14.34
CA ALA A 219 8.28 18.49 -15.29
C ALA A 219 6.82 18.02 -15.25
N LEU A 220 6.20 17.96 -14.07
CA LEU A 220 4.76 17.67 -13.95
C LEU A 220 3.92 18.72 -14.67
N LEU A 221 4.20 20.01 -14.46
CA LEU A 221 3.50 21.08 -15.17
C LEU A 221 3.67 20.99 -16.69
N ARG A 222 4.88 20.63 -17.17
CA ARG A 222 5.11 20.33 -18.59
C ARG A 222 4.28 19.16 -19.09
N ALA A 223 4.21 18.06 -18.34
CA ALA A 223 3.36 16.90 -18.65
C ALA A 223 1.85 17.20 -18.58
N MET A 224 1.45 18.28 -17.92
CA MET A 224 0.09 18.82 -17.92
C MET A 224 -0.17 19.79 -19.09
N GLY A 225 0.84 20.11 -19.90
CA GLY A 225 0.73 20.96 -21.08
C GLY A 225 1.13 22.42 -20.88
N TYR A 226 1.69 22.78 -19.72
CA TYR A 226 2.24 24.12 -19.49
C TYR A 226 3.68 24.23 -20.00
N PHE A 227 4.09 25.43 -20.35
CA PHE A 227 5.50 25.76 -20.57
C PHE A 227 6.08 26.15 -19.22
N ALA A 228 6.82 25.23 -18.58
CA ALA A 228 7.30 25.40 -17.21
C ALA A 228 8.81 25.17 -17.06
N SER A 229 9.45 26.05 -16.29
CA SER A 229 10.89 26.00 -15.99
C SER A 229 11.17 26.47 -14.57
N ARG A 230 12.23 25.92 -13.96
CA ARG A 230 12.75 26.44 -12.69
C ARG A 230 13.30 27.85 -12.85
N THR A 231 13.23 28.63 -11.78
CA THR A 231 13.85 29.95 -11.71
C THR A 231 15.33 29.83 -11.33
N ALA A 232 16.13 30.82 -11.72
CA ALA A 232 17.52 30.89 -11.28
C ALA A 232 17.58 31.24 -9.78
N GLU A 233 18.53 30.63 -9.07
CA GLU A 233 18.74 30.90 -7.64
C GLU A 233 18.91 32.40 -7.37
N GLY A 234 18.16 32.91 -6.39
CA GLY A 234 18.28 34.29 -5.89
C GLY A 234 17.56 35.37 -6.71
N ALA A 235 17.02 35.06 -7.89
CA ALA A 235 16.44 36.07 -8.78
C ALA A 235 15.04 36.58 -8.36
N ASP A 236 14.17 35.69 -7.86
CA ASP A 236 12.72 35.98 -7.77
C ASP A 236 12.09 35.90 -6.36
N ARG A 237 12.91 35.98 -5.30
CA ARG A 237 12.49 36.14 -3.89
C ARG A 237 11.37 35.16 -3.44
N GLY A 238 11.51 33.88 -3.75
CA GLY A 238 10.59 32.83 -3.28
C GLY A 238 9.64 32.26 -4.34
N VAL A 239 9.96 32.41 -5.63
CA VAL A 239 9.34 31.65 -6.72
C VAL A 239 10.38 30.67 -7.23
N ASP A 240 10.04 29.38 -7.27
CA ASP A 240 10.96 28.29 -7.60
C ASP A 240 10.69 27.74 -9.02
N VAL A 241 9.44 27.83 -9.49
CA VAL A 241 9.04 27.46 -10.86
C VAL A 241 8.13 28.53 -11.44
N ILE A 242 8.27 28.81 -12.73
CA ILE A 242 7.33 29.62 -13.52
C ILE A 242 6.71 28.73 -14.59
N ALA A 243 5.40 28.82 -14.77
CA ALA A 243 4.65 28.11 -15.79
C ALA A 243 3.72 29.05 -16.58
N GLN A 244 3.54 28.79 -17.87
CA GLN A 244 2.79 29.62 -18.81
C GLN A 244 1.93 28.76 -19.76
N SER A 245 0.86 29.33 -20.30
CA SER A 245 0.01 28.67 -21.30
C SER A 245 0.64 28.63 -22.70
N ASP A 246 1.59 29.53 -22.97
CA ASP A 246 2.30 29.64 -24.23
C ASP A 246 3.82 29.66 -24.03
N ALA A 247 4.55 29.31 -25.09
CA ALA A 247 6.01 29.17 -25.06
C ALA A 247 6.77 30.50 -24.92
N LEU A 248 6.13 31.62 -25.25
CA LEU A 248 6.75 32.96 -25.28
C LEU A 248 6.34 33.82 -24.07
N GLY A 249 5.37 33.37 -23.29
CA GLY A 249 4.86 34.07 -22.11
C GLY A 249 4.06 35.32 -22.44
N LEU A 250 3.45 35.37 -23.62
CA LEU A 250 2.68 36.52 -24.08
C LEU A 250 1.24 36.50 -23.52
N GLU A 251 0.74 35.31 -23.17
CA GLU A 251 -0.59 35.13 -22.65
C GLU A 251 -0.64 35.19 -21.11
N SER A 252 -1.81 35.58 -20.61
CA SER A 252 -2.14 35.49 -19.18
C SER A 252 -3.07 34.29 -18.94
N PRO A 253 -2.99 33.62 -17.78
CA PRO A 253 -2.15 33.95 -16.64
C PRO A 253 -0.78 33.28 -16.66
N ARG A 254 0.24 33.99 -16.15
CA ARG A 254 1.49 33.37 -15.71
C ARG A 254 1.28 32.75 -14.34
N ILE A 255 1.70 31.50 -14.19
CA ILE A 255 1.64 30.76 -12.94
C ILE A 255 3.02 30.83 -12.28
N LYS A 256 3.07 31.38 -11.07
CA LYS A 256 4.24 31.32 -10.20
C LYS A 256 4.05 30.17 -9.23
N VAL A 257 5.12 29.44 -8.96
CA VAL A 257 5.09 28.28 -8.08
C VAL A 257 6.14 28.46 -7.00
N GLN A 258 5.75 28.21 -5.75
CA GLN A 258 6.69 28.02 -4.65
C GLN A 258 6.60 26.59 -4.15
N VAL A 259 7.74 25.96 -3.91
CA VAL A 259 7.89 24.58 -3.49
C VAL A 259 8.54 24.55 -2.11
N LYS A 260 7.94 23.80 -1.19
CA LYS A 260 8.49 23.52 0.15
C LYS A 260 8.60 22.01 0.35
N GLN A 261 9.80 21.50 0.13
CA GLN A 261 10.18 20.14 0.50
C GLN A 261 10.72 20.16 1.93
N ARG A 262 9.87 19.81 2.91
CA ARG A 262 10.27 19.61 4.33
C ARG A 262 9.14 18.91 5.10
N SER A 263 9.48 18.24 6.20
CA SER A 263 8.49 17.59 7.06
C SER A 263 7.57 18.55 7.82
N GLN A 264 8.01 19.80 8.00
CA GLN A 264 7.26 20.83 8.74
C GLN A 264 6.16 21.45 7.85
N ARG A 265 4.94 21.58 8.39
CA ARG A 265 3.82 22.24 7.70
C ARG A 265 4.19 23.68 7.31
N ALA A 266 3.78 24.09 6.12
CA ALA A 266 3.84 25.49 5.69
C ALA A 266 2.81 26.32 6.48
N GLY A 267 3.26 27.45 7.03
CA GLY A 267 2.44 28.33 7.86
C GLY A 267 1.93 29.55 7.11
N ALA A 268 1.10 30.35 7.78
CA ALA A 268 0.53 31.58 7.23
C ALA A 268 1.60 32.59 6.76
N VAL A 269 2.75 32.64 7.43
CA VAL A 269 3.88 33.51 7.02
C VAL A 269 4.46 33.06 5.68
N ASP A 270 4.65 31.75 5.48
CA ASP A 270 5.16 31.21 4.21
C ASP A 270 4.23 31.61 3.06
N LEU A 271 2.92 31.43 3.25
CA LEU A 271 1.95 31.71 2.20
C LEU A 271 1.79 33.21 1.92
N ARG A 272 1.76 34.07 2.96
CA ARG A 272 1.70 35.52 2.76
C ARG A 272 2.93 36.05 2.02
N ASN A 273 4.10 35.54 2.34
CA ASN A 273 5.33 35.91 1.64
C ASN A 273 5.24 35.53 0.16
N PHE A 274 4.72 34.35 -0.15
CA PHE A 274 4.48 33.92 -1.53
C PHE A 274 3.46 34.80 -2.25
N ILE A 275 2.30 35.04 -1.64
CA ILE A 275 1.22 35.88 -2.19
C ILE A 275 1.76 37.26 -2.54
N ALA A 276 2.65 37.83 -1.71
CA ALA A 276 3.27 39.14 -1.97
C ALA A 276 4.15 39.17 -3.24
N THR A 277 4.58 38.02 -3.76
CA THR A 277 5.33 37.91 -5.03
C THR A 277 4.43 37.96 -6.27
N LEU A 278 3.12 37.71 -6.10
CA LEU A 278 2.16 37.67 -7.20
C LEU A 278 1.76 39.09 -7.59
N ARG A 279 1.81 39.42 -8.88
CA ARG A 279 1.46 40.76 -9.39
C ARG A 279 0.48 40.66 -10.55
N GLY A 280 -0.40 41.67 -10.66
CA GLY A 280 -1.31 41.81 -11.80
C GLY A 280 -2.23 40.60 -11.96
N ARG A 281 -2.08 39.86 -13.07
CA ARG A 281 -2.85 38.65 -13.40
C ARG A 281 -2.08 37.34 -13.13
N ASP A 282 -0.99 37.40 -12.36
CA ASP A 282 -0.28 36.19 -11.91
C ASP A 282 -1.24 35.29 -11.10
N ARG A 283 -1.07 33.98 -11.23
CA ARG A 283 -1.72 32.97 -10.40
C ARG A 283 -0.65 32.23 -9.62
N GLY A 284 -0.93 31.86 -8.38
CA GLY A 284 0.02 31.17 -7.52
C GLY A 284 -0.32 29.68 -7.37
N LEU A 285 0.71 28.86 -7.37
CA LEU A 285 0.66 27.47 -6.91
C LEU A 285 1.66 27.31 -5.76
N PHE A 286 1.20 26.93 -4.59
CA PHE A 286 2.09 26.65 -3.46
C PHE A 286 2.10 25.15 -3.20
N VAL A 287 3.26 24.51 -3.36
CA VAL A 287 3.47 23.07 -3.18
C VAL A 287 4.16 22.82 -1.85
N SER A 288 3.63 21.92 -1.02
CA SER A 288 4.24 21.56 0.27
C SER A 288 4.16 20.06 0.55
N THR A 289 5.31 19.42 0.78
CA THR A 289 5.35 17.99 1.13
C THR A 289 4.97 17.71 2.59
N GLY A 290 5.18 18.67 3.48
CA GLY A 290 4.78 18.61 4.89
C GLY A 290 3.33 19.03 5.14
N GLY A 291 2.60 19.48 4.11
CA GLY A 291 1.24 20.01 4.21
C GLY A 291 1.18 21.48 4.69
N PHE A 292 -0.02 21.94 5.09
CA PHE A 292 -0.32 23.34 5.40
C PHE A 292 -0.98 23.50 6.76
N SER A 293 -0.66 24.55 7.51
CA SER A 293 -1.43 24.91 8.72
C SER A 293 -2.82 25.43 8.33
N ARG A 294 -3.77 25.41 9.28
CA ARG A 294 -5.12 25.93 9.04
C ARG A 294 -5.09 27.41 8.69
N GLU A 295 -4.22 28.15 9.35
CA GLU A 295 -3.99 29.59 9.12
C GLU A 295 -3.41 29.82 7.73
N ALA A 296 -2.52 28.94 7.23
CA ALA A 296 -2.03 29.03 5.86
C ALA A 296 -3.16 28.85 4.84
N LEU A 297 -4.02 27.84 5.01
CA LEU A 297 -5.17 27.63 4.11
C LEU A 297 -6.12 28.83 4.13
N TYR A 298 -6.35 29.41 5.30
CA TYR A 298 -7.17 30.61 5.45
C TYR A 298 -6.61 31.83 4.69
N GLU A 299 -5.28 32.01 4.68
CA GLU A 299 -4.63 33.06 3.89
C GLU A 299 -4.79 32.82 2.38
N ALA A 300 -4.81 31.55 1.94
CA ALA A 300 -5.01 31.20 0.53
C ALA A 300 -6.42 31.60 0.04
N GLU A 301 -7.43 31.45 0.89
CA GLU A 301 -8.83 31.76 0.60
C GLU A 301 -9.13 33.27 0.63
N ARG A 302 -8.33 34.05 1.36
CA ARG A 302 -8.56 35.49 1.59
C ARG A 302 -7.73 36.42 0.70
N VAL A 303 -7.14 35.88 -0.36
CA VAL A 303 -6.40 36.68 -1.33
C VAL A 303 -7.30 37.77 -1.95
N PRO A 304 -6.75 38.97 -2.23
CA PRO A 304 -7.51 40.04 -2.87
C PRO A 304 -8.13 39.61 -4.21
N SER A 305 -9.29 40.19 -4.55
CA SER A 305 -9.97 39.93 -5.81
C SER A 305 -9.04 40.14 -7.01
N GLY A 306 -8.90 39.10 -7.85
CA GLY A 306 -8.02 39.10 -9.03
C GLY A 306 -6.76 38.26 -8.88
N VAL A 307 -6.33 37.95 -7.65
CA VAL A 307 -5.26 36.99 -7.35
C VAL A 307 -5.90 35.64 -6.99
N SER A 308 -5.29 34.53 -7.39
CA SER A 308 -5.59 33.23 -6.77
C SER A 308 -4.33 32.53 -6.38
N VAL A 309 -4.40 31.79 -5.29
CA VAL A 309 -3.39 30.81 -4.93
C VAL A 309 -4.06 29.46 -4.73
N THR A 310 -3.55 28.45 -5.42
CA THR A 310 -3.90 27.06 -5.18
C THR A 310 -2.81 26.46 -4.30
N THR A 311 -3.20 25.76 -3.25
CA THR A 311 -2.28 24.94 -2.44
C THR A 311 -2.31 23.52 -2.96
N LEU A 312 -1.15 22.86 -2.94
CA LEU A 312 -0.98 21.51 -3.45
C LEU A 312 -0.15 20.73 -2.42
N THR A 313 -0.77 19.73 -1.81
CA THR A 313 -0.14 18.86 -0.83
C THR A 313 0.67 17.76 -1.52
N ARG A 314 1.44 17.00 -0.74
CA ARG A 314 2.13 15.81 -1.25
C ARG A 314 1.17 14.81 -1.90
N ASP A 315 0.00 14.60 -1.31
CA ASP A 315 -0.96 13.61 -1.81
C ASP A 315 -1.61 14.09 -3.11
N ASP A 316 -1.93 15.39 -3.20
CA ASP A 316 -2.38 16.03 -4.44
C ASP A 316 -1.32 15.95 -5.54
N PHE A 317 -0.05 16.15 -5.17
CA PHE A 317 1.08 16.02 -6.09
C PHE A 317 1.20 14.61 -6.64
N ILE A 318 1.17 13.59 -5.76
CA ILE A 318 1.28 12.19 -6.17
C ILE A 318 0.17 11.84 -7.14
N LYS A 319 -1.06 12.25 -6.86
CA LYS A 319 -2.21 12.02 -7.74
C LYS A 319 -1.99 12.61 -9.13
N LEU A 320 -1.61 13.88 -9.21
CA LEU A 320 -1.33 14.53 -10.50
C LEU A 320 -0.13 13.89 -11.22
N LEU A 321 0.92 13.54 -10.47
CA LEU A 321 2.09 12.86 -11.00
C LEU A 321 1.73 11.52 -11.64
N THR A 322 0.92 10.70 -10.98
CA THR A 322 0.51 9.39 -11.50
C THR A 322 -0.43 9.53 -12.70
N ASP A 323 -1.37 10.49 -12.67
CA ASP A 323 -2.29 10.78 -13.78
C ASP A 323 -1.55 11.22 -15.06
N HIS A 324 -0.42 11.91 -14.90
CA HIS A 324 0.39 12.45 -16.01
C HIS A 324 1.71 11.72 -16.26
N TYR A 325 1.97 10.61 -15.57
CA TYR A 325 3.29 9.96 -15.53
C TYR A 325 3.86 9.60 -16.92
N GLU A 326 3.01 9.13 -17.83
CA GLU A 326 3.42 8.73 -19.18
C GLU A 326 3.86 9.91 -20.06
N ARG A 327 3.41 11.12 -19.73
CA ARG A 327 3.76 12.34 -20.47
C ARG A 327 5.01 13.01 -19.92
N LEU A 328 5.58 12.51 -18.82
CA LEU A 328 6.82 13.02 -18.26
C LEU A 328 8.01 12.75 -19.19
N GLU A 329 8.91 13.72 -19.24
CA GLU A 329 10.20 13.61 -19.93
C GLU A 329 11.04 12.45 -19.33
N PRO A 330 11.92 11.80 -20.13
CA PRO A 330 12.76 10.69 -19.65
C PRO A 330 13.55 11.01 -18.38
N GLU A 331 14.11 12.21 -18.28
CA GLU A 331 14.90 12.70 -17.15
C GLU A 331 14.04 12.76 -15.87
N ALA A 332 12.80 13.26 -15.99
CA ALA A 332 11.87 13.31 -14.87
C ALA A 332 11.41 11.92 -14.41
N ARG A 333 11.18 10.99 -15.34
CA ARG A 333 10.90 9.58 -15.00
C ARG A 333 12.09 8.89 -14.34
N ALA A 334 13.32 9.33 -14.65
CA ALA A 334 14.53 8.81 -14.00
C ALA A 334 14.63 9.24 -12.53
N MET A 335 14.20 10.46 -12.20
CA MET A 335 14.12 10.96 -10.81
C MET A 335 13.12 10.14 -9.98
N ILE A 336 12.00 9.75 -10.58
CA ILE A 336 10.96 8.94 -9.92
C ILE A 336 10.47 7.78 -10.81
N PRO A 337 11.21 6.65 -10.85
CA PRO A 337 10.88 5.54 -11.72
C PRO A 337 9.69 4.74 -11.18
N LEU A 338 8.58 4.76 -11.92
CA LEU A 338 7.33 4.05 -11.64
C LEU A 338 7.04 3.05 -12.77
N ARG A 339 6.27 2.02 -12.46
CA ARG A 339 5.82 1.02 -13.43
C ARG A 339 4.32 0.82 -13.29
N LYS A 340 3.63 0.75 -14.43
CA LYS A 340 2.21 0.41 -14.45
C LYS A 340 2.00 -1.05 -14.09
N VAL A 341 0.97 -1.28 -13.29
CA VAL A 341 0.42 -2.60 -12.98
C VAL A 341 -1.00 -2.60 -13.52
N PHE A 342 -1.34 -3.63 -14.30
CA PHE A 342 -2.69 -3.81 -14.84
C PHE A 342 -3.40 -4.85 -13.97
N ILE A 343 -4.53 -4.45 -13.40
CA ILE A 343 -5.40 -5.30 -12.59
C ILE A 343 -6.73 -5.35 -13.32
N PRO A 344 -7.25 -6.53 -13.69
CA PRO A 344 -8.59 -6.64 -14.22
C PRO A 344 -9.58 -6.18 -13.15
N ILE A 345 -10.43 -5.23 -13.54
CA ILE A 345 -11.61 -4.79 -12.79
C ILE A 345 -12.79 -5.13 -13.71
N ASP A 346 -13.78 -5.86 -13.19
CA ASP A 346 -14.95 -6.26 -13.98
C ASP A 346 -15.94 -5.11 -14.23
#